data_AF-A0A3R7SPV5-F1
#
_entry.id   AF-A0A3R7SPV5-F1
#
_cell.length_a   1.000
_cell.length_b   1.000
_cell.length_c   1.000
_cell.angle_alpha   90.00
_cell.angle_beta   90.00
_cell.angle_gamma   90.00
#
_symmetry.space_group_name_H-M   'P 1'
#
loop_
_entity.id
_entity.type
_entity.pdbx_description
1 polymer ?
#
loop_
_entity_poly.entity_id
_entity_poly.type
_entity_poly.pdbx_seq_one_letter_code
_entity_poly.pdbx_strand_id
1 'polypeptide(L)'
;MRVEKKSISKTGVVMPALIGGVLACHTSAFSLGGPPAPQPPVGAPIDGLTGTELDRFSAGKTLYGTPLLIEDGLGPVLNKSNCRSCHSNPDGGPGNILVNHFGSVDKGEFTALPGGTLLQLVAISTGCEETLPPEANFTTNRVTPGMLGYGLVEAISDADILANEDPGDSNSDGISGRAHWVETFGTDVPGELRVGRFGWKSIVANVVTFSGDAALNEMGLTNQIFGEETAPNGDLDRLALCDDIADPEDHPDRAGFTFVDRVTHFQRYLAPPPQAPRSGMSGEVVFNDLGCNACHTPSFTTGTLTTDGLPLESALQNKVVKPYSDFLLHDMGLLGDGLPQGDASGNEFRTTPLMGVARRLSMIHDGRVNSGSIEDRLHQAISLHGPIGEGSAAAAAYLDATKDDQYALFEFLRSLGRTDFDQDDDDAITLQDFEALLGCSEIDAVITPDDACGISDINQDGLIDLTDLGSFLLAYEGVNGDCDGDGVTDLEEIFLGATDEDGNGVPDDCVACPGDFNDNGVVDGGDLGLMLVAWGTCSECPEDLNGDGNVNGADLGLMLVAWGVCP
;
A
#
# COMPACT_ATOMS: atom_id res chain seq x y z
N MET A 1 52.87 -53.57 58.73
CA MET A 1 53.96 -52.71 58.22
C MET A 1 53.62 -52.34 56.78
N ARG A 2 53.71 -51.04 56.46
CA ARG A 2 53.22 -50.32 55.26
C ARG A 2 53.11 -51.14 53.97
N VAL A 3 51.94 -51.10 53.34
CA VAL A 3 51.77 -51.34 51.89
C VAL A 3 50.68 -50.40 51.38
N GLU A 4 51.07 -49.39 50.59
CA GLU A 4 50.16 -48.59 49.76
C GLU A 4 49.68 -49.43 48.57
N LYS A 5 48.40 -49.28 48.20
CA LYS A 5 47.86 -49.86 46.96
C LYS A 5 47.10 -48.82 46.14
N LYS A 6 47.56 -48.71 44.89
CA LYS A 6 46.96 -48.08 43.70
C LYS A 6 45.45 -48.36 43.60
N SER A 7 44.71 -47.35 43.15
CA SER A 7 43.38 -47.52 42.54
C SER A 7 43.48 -47.24 41.03
N ILE A 8 43.05 -48.20 40.22
CA ILE A 8 42.86 -48.12 38.78
C ILE A 8 41.35 -48.22 38.51
N SER A 9 40.90 -47.32 37.64
CA SER A 9 39.55 -47.13 37.13
C SER A 9 38.92 -48.40 36.51
N LYS A 10 37.59 -48.54 36.67
CA LYS A 10 36.66 -48.93 35.60
C LYS A 10 35.16 -48.81 36.00
N THR A 11 34.42 -48.16 35.10
CA THR A 11 33.03 -48.41 34.63
C THR A 11 31.80 -48.25 35.56
N GLY A 12 30.85 -47.45 35.07
CA GLY A 12 29.39 -47.48 35.37
C GLY A 12 28.70 -46.36 34.56
N VAL A 13 28.20 -46.63 33.35
CA VAL A 13 26.77 -46.84 32.99
C VAL A 13 25.85 -45.73 33.53
N VAL A 14 25.30 -44.94 32.62
CA VAL A 14 24.39 -43.81 32.86
C VAL A 14 22.99 -44.15 32.31
N MET A 15 21.95 -43.93 33.12
CA MET A 15 20.56 -43.77 32.71
C MET A 15 19.86 -42.80 33.70
N PRO A 16 18.74 -42.16 33.31
CA PRO A 16 18.60 -40.70 33.36
C PRO A 16 17.82 -40.18 34.57
N ALA A 17 18.05 -38.92 34.93
CA ALA A 17 17.25 -38.19 35.91
C ALA A 17 16.32 -37.21 35.19
N LEU A 18 15.01 -37.33 35.46
CA LEU A 18 13.99 -36.34 35.16
C LEU A 18 14.36 -34.99 35.80
N ILE A 19 14.24 -33.90 35.04
CA ILE A 19 14.15 -32.54 35.56
C ILE A 19 12.86 -31.94 35.02
N GLY A 20 12.00 -31.49 35.94
CA GLY A 20 10.67 -30.97 35.68
C GLY A 20 10.70 -29.65 34.91
N GLY A 21 9.71 -29.49 34.02
CA GLY A 21 9.45 -28.26 33.30
C GLY A 21 8.94 -27.17 34.24
N VAL A 22 9.51 -25.98 34.11
CA VAL A 22 8.93 -24.74 34.61
C VAL A 22 8.17 -24.13 33.44
N LEU A 23 6.85 -24.05 33.58
CA LEU A 23 5.96 -23.34 32.69
C LEU A 23 6.24 -21.84 32.85
N ALA A 24 6.92 -21.22 31.89
CA ALA A 24 7.12 -19.79 31.85
C ALA A 24 5.88 -19.12 31.26
N CYS A 25 4.96 -18.74 32.13
CA CYS A 25 3.88 -17.81 31.81
C CYS A 25 4.51 -16.49 31.37
N HIS A 26 4.39 -16.16 30.08
CA HIS A 26 4.79 -14.86 29.55
C HIS A 26 3.76 -13.85 30.03
N THR A 27 4.14 -13.03 31.01
CA THR A 27 3.39 -11.83 31.37
C THR A 27 3.67 -10.79 30.29
N SER A 28 2.71 -10.56 29.41
CA SER A 28 2.67 -9.40 28.53
C SER A 28 2.75 -8.15 29.39
N ALA A 29 3.80 -7.36 29.19
CA ALA A 29 3.88 -6.03 29.78
C ALA A 29 2.83 -5.19 29.04
N PHE A 30 1.78 -4.76 29.75
CA PHE A 30 0.91 -3.68 29.28
C PHE A 30 1.78 -2.46 29.03
N SER A 31 1.97 -2.12 27.76
CA SER A 31 2.51 -0.84 27.35
C SER A 31 1.51 0.23 27.78
N LEU A 32 1.95 1.24 28.54
CA LEU A 32 1.20 2.46 28.81
C LEU A 32 1.14 3.38 27.56
N GLY A 33 1.10 2.79 26.36
CA GLY A 33 0.92 3.51 25.11
C GLY A 33 -0.57 3.73 24.86
N GLY A 34 -0.93 4.85 24.24
CA GLY A 34 -2.29 5.06 23.73
C GLY A 34 -2.70 3.99 22.71
N PRO A 35 -3.93 4.09 22.17
CA PRO A 35 -4.44 3.16 21.17
C PRO A 35 -3.47 3.01 19.98
N PRO A 36 -3.35 1.81 19.36
CA PRO A 36 -2.52 1.63 18.18
C PRO A 36 -2.93 2.61 17.07
N ALA A 37 -1.97 3.38 16.55
CA ALA A 37 -2.28 4.29 15.44
C ALA A 37 -2.73 3.49 14.20
N PRO A 38 -3.78 3.92 13.49
CA PRO A 38 -4.14 3.41 12.17
C PRO A 38 -2.99 3.55 11.17
N GLN A 39 -2.91 2.62 10.23
CA GLN A 39 -1.94 2.71 9.12
C GLN A 39 -2.33 3.87 8.18
N PRO A 40 -1.35 4.54 7.53
CA PRO A 40 -1.66 5.54 6.54
C PRO A 40 -2.56 4.97 5.41
N PRO A 41 -3.60 5.71 4.97
CA PRO A 41 -4.44 5.27 3.87
C PRO A 41 -3.63 5.25 2.56
N VAL A 42 -4.16 4.57 1.54
CA VAL A 42 -3.37 4.35 0.31
C VAL A 42 -3.14 5.66 -0.45
N GLY A 43 -1.88 5.88 -0.84
CA GLY A 43 -1.45 7.13 -1.48
C GLY A 43 -1.20 8.29 -0.49
N ALA A 44 -1.26 8.03 0.82
CA ALA A 44 -0.80 8.91 1.87
C ALA A 44 0.74 8.85 2.01
N PRO A 45 1.35 9.89 2.62
CA PRO A 45 2.76 9.83 2.99
C PRO A 45 2.99 8.82 4.12
N ILE A 46 4.20 8.27 4.18
CA ILE A 46 4.64 7.41 5.29
C ILE A 46 4.72 8.20 6.61
N ASP A 47 4.44 7.53 7.73
CA ASP A 47 4.57 8.12 9.05
C ASP A 47 6.02 8.49 9.42
N GLY A 48 6.15 9.56 10.19
CA GLY A 48 7.43 10.01 10.75
C GLY A 48 8.24 10.94 9.85
N LEU A 49 7.68 11.39 8.72
CA LEU A 49 8.24 12.48 7.93
C LEU A 49 8.21 13.80 8.72
N THR A 50 9.26 14.59 8.57
CA THR A 50 9.34 15.97 9.04
C THR A 50 8.42 16.88 8.23
N GLY A 51 8.09 18.06 8.76
CA GLY A 51 7.29 19.05 8.02
C GLY A 51 7.87 19.40 6.65
N THR A 52 9.20 19.50 6.53
CA THR A 52 9.86 19.76 5.24
C THR A 52 9.75 18.58 4.27
N GLU A 53 9.79 17.35 4.75
CA GLU A 53 9.60 16.16 3.91
C GLU A 53 8.14 16.03 3.46
N LEU A 54 7.16 16.37 4.32
CA LEU A 54 5.74 16.45 3.95
C LEU A 54 5.47 17.54 2.89
N ASP A 55 6.13 18.69 2.99
CA ASP A 55 6.06 19.75 1.96
C ASP A 55 6.62 19.23 0.62
N ARG A 56 7.72 18.47 0.65
CA ARG A 56 8.31 17.84 -0.54
C ARG A 56 7.40 16.77 -1.14
N PHE A 57 6.78 15.92 -0.31
CA PHE A 57 5.78 14.94 -0.74
C PHE A 57 4.64 15.63 -1.48
N SER A 58 4.08 16.70 -0.91
CA SER A 58 2.93 17.42 -1.48
C SER A 58 3.28 18.13 -2.79
N ALA A 59 4.45 18.76 -2.86
CA ALA A 59 4.96 19.36 -4.09
C ALA A 59 5.20 18.30 -5.18
N GLY A 60 5.79 17.18 -4.81
CA GLY A 60 6.02 16.03 -5.68
C GLY A 60 4.72 15.45 -6.23
N LYS A 61 3.72 15.20 -5.36
CA LYS A 61 2.39 14.70 -5.74
C LYS A 61 1.69 15.61 -6.75
N THR A 62 1.86 16.92 -6.58
CA THR A 62 1.30 17.91 -7.50
C THR A 62 1.93 17.76 -8.90
N LEU A 63 3.26 17.72 -8.99
CA LEU A 63 3.95 17.54 -10.28
C LEU A 63 3.72 16.16 -10.90
N TYR A 64 3.61 15.11 -10.08
CA TYR A 64 3.29 13.75 -10.51
C TYR A 64 1.99 13.68 -11.33
N GLY A 65 1.00 14.51 -10.97
CA GLY A 65 -0.28 14.63 -11.66
C GLY A 65 -0.36 15.75 -12.71
N THR A 66 0.70 16.56 -12.87
CA THR A 66 0.70 17.72 -13.77
C THR A 66 1.21 17.31 -15.15
N PRO A 67 0.41 17.43 -16.22
CA PRO A 67 0.89 17.25 -17.59
C PRO A 67 2.05 18.20 -17.91
N LEU A 68 3.16 17.67 -18.40
CA LEU A 68 4.21 18.46 -19.04
C LEU A 68 3.71 18.97 -20.40
N LEU A 69 4.05 20.21 -20.72
CA LEU A 69 3.78 20.84 -22.00
C LEU A 69 5.01 20.72 -22.92
N ILE A 70 4.81 20.92 -24.21
CA ILE A 70 5.92 20.89 -25.20
C ILE A 70 6.98 21.95 -24.83
N GLU A 71 6.53 23.15 -24.46
CA GLU A 71 7.42 24.23 -24.01
C GLU A 71 8.15 23.95 -22.69
N ASP A 72 7.70 22.96 -21.91
CA ASP A 72 8.30 22.55 -20.64
C ASP A 72 9.27 21.36 -20.82
N GLY A 73 9.55 20.95 -22.05
CA GLY A 73 10.47 19.85 -22.36
C GLY A 73 9.80 18.49 -22.55
N LEU A 74 8.54 18.46 -23.00
CA LEU A 74 7.93 17.20 -23.43
C LEU A 74 8.59 16.75 -24.75
N GLY A 75 9.35 15.66 -24.70
CA GLY A 75 10.14 15.16 -25.82
C GLY A 75 9.34 14.69 -27.02
N PRO A 76 10.02 14.42 -28.15
CA PRO A 76 9.41 14.20 -29.44
C PRO A 76 8.55 12.94 -29.51
N VAL A 77 8.85 11.94 -28.68
CA VAL A 77 8.13 10.67 -28.53
C VAL A 77 7.84 10.37 -27.06
N LEU A 78 6.63 9.91 -26.76
CA LEU A 78 6.17 9.66 -25.40
C LEU A 78 5.00 8.66 -25.34
N ASN A 79 4.74 8.13 -24.14
CA ASN A 79 3.53 7.38 -23.83
C ASN A 79 2.46 8.25 -23.19
N LYS A 80 2.84 9.09 -22.21
CA LYS A 80 1.95 10.04 -21.51
C LYS A 80 2.72 11.29 -21.09
N SER A 81 2.01 12.39 -20.87
CA SER A 81 2.61 13.67 -20.44
C SER A 81 2.70 13.83 -18.91
N ASN A 82 2.21 12.87 -18.12
CA ASN A 82 2.42 12.82 -16.67
C ASN A 82 2.37 11.39 -16.13
N CYS A 83 2.92 11.21 -14.94
CA CYS A 83 3.03 9.91 -14.28
C CYS A 83 1.66 9.36 -13.86
N ARG A 84 0.77 10.22 -13.33
CA ARG A 84 -0.59 9.84 -12.88
C ARG A 84 -1.39 9.13 -13.98
N SER A 85 -1.23 9.49 -15.24
CA SER A 85 -1.99 8.87 -16.35
C SER A 85 -1.77 7.36 -16.47
N CYS A 86 -0.62 6.87 -16.03
CA CYS A 86 -0.32 5.43 -15.96
C CYS A 86 -0.50 4.90 -14.52
N HIS A 87 -0.19 5.68 -13.49
CA HIS A 87 -0.16 5.24 -12.09
C HIS A 87 -1.25 5.90 -11.23
N SER A 88 -2.51 5.50 -11.45
CA SER A 88 -3.69 6.21 -10.94
C SER A 88 -4.52 5.47 -9.90
N ASN A 89 -4.12 4.29 -9.42
CA ASN A 89 -4.90 3.50 -8.48
C ASN A 89 -4.23 3.24 -7.12
N PRO A 90 -4.14 4.23 -6.21
CA PRO A 90 -4.31 5.67 -6.41
C PRO A 90 -3.03 6.27 -7.04
N ASP A 91 -2.74 7.56 -6.86
CA ASP A 91 -1.47 8.14 -7.33
C ASP A 91 -0.25 7.34 -6.82
N GLY A 92 0.60 6.89 -7.74
CA GLY A 92 1.73 6.00 -7.42
C GLY A 92 1.33 4.53 -7.26
N GLY A 93 0.05 4.20 -7.38
CA GLY A 93 -0.45 2.84 -7.45
C GLY A 93 -0.23 2.17 -8.81
N PRO A 94 -0.64 0.90 -8.94
CA PRO A 94 -0.65 0.20 -10.22
C PRO A 94 -1.61 0.85 -11.23
N GLY A 95 -1.38 0.58 -12.51
CA GLY A 95 -2.23 1.02 -13.61
C GLY A 95 -2.75 -0.13 -14.46
N ASN A 96 -3.60 0.20 -15.44
CA ASN A 96 -4.05 -0.72 -16.49
C ASN A 96 -3.49 -0.35 -17.87
N ILE A 97 -2.59 0.64 -17.94
CA ILE A 97 -1.93 1.03 -19.18
C ILE A 97 -0.86 0.00 -19.52
N LEU A 98 -0.90 -0.49 -20.76
CA LEU A 98 0.11 -1.36 -21.34
C LEU A 98 1.13 -0.53 -22.11
N VAL A 99 2.40 -0.82 -21.89
CA VAL A 99 3.50 -0.40 -22.76
C VAL A 99 3.89 -1.54 -23.68
N ASN A 100 4.23 -1.22 -24.93
CA ASN A 100 4.60 -2.21 -25.93
C ASN A 100 6.12 -2.19 -26.10
N HIS A 101 6.73 -3.37 -26.01
CA HIS A 101 8.12 -3.57 -26.33
C HIS A 101 8.27 -4.31 -27.65
N PHE A 102 9.33 -3.98 -28.41
CA PHE A 102 9.62 -4.60 -29.70
C PHE A 102 11.12 -4.86 -29.89
N GLY A 103 11.42 -5.67 -30.90
CA GLY A 103 12.79 -5.92 -31.36
C GLY A 103 12.84 -6.97 -32.47
N SER A 104 14.03 -7.51 -32.70
CA SER A 104 14.24 -8.60 -33.64
C SER A 104 14.76 -9.84 -32.92
N VAL A 105 14.25 -11.01 -33.28
CA VAL A 105 14.71 -12.31 -32.82
C VAL A 105 15.18 -13.11 -34.03
N ASP A 106 16.44 -13.54 -34.04
CA ASP A 106 16.98 -14.52 -34.98
C ASP A 106 17.53 -15.71 -34.19
N LYS A 107 17.07 -16.92 -34.52
CA LYS A 107 17.51 -18.19 -33.88
C LYS A 107 17.48 -18.18 -32.34
N GLY A 108 16.55 -17.42 -31.76
CA GLY A 108 16.37 -17.31 -30.31
C GLY A 108 17.20 -16.22 -29.64
N GLU A 109 18.05 -15.50 -30.38
CA GLU A 109 18.75 -14.32 -29.86
C GLU A 109 17.95 -13.06 -30.15
N PHE A 110 17.62 -12.31 -29.10
CA PHE A 110 16.99 -11.00 -29.19
C PHE A 110 18.03 -9.92 -29.49
N THR A 111 17.67 -8.98 -30.36
CA THR A 111 18.44 -7.79 -30.69
C THR A 111 17.52 -6.58 -30.62
N ALA A 112 17.90 -5.59 -29.80
CA ALA A 112 17.24 -4.29 -29.79
C ALA A 112 17.45 -3.60 -31.13
N LEU A 113 16.40 -2.96 -31.65
CA LEU A 113 16.46 -2.20 -32.89
C LEU A 113 16.86 -0.75 -32.60
N PRO A 114 17.23 0.04 -33.63
CA PRO A 114 17.39 1.49 -33.47
C PRO A 114 16.15 2.11 -32.83
N GLY A 115 16.35 2.98 -31.83
CA GLY A 115 15.27 3.54 -30.99
C GLY A 115 15.03 2.78 -29.68
N GLY A 116 15.68 1.63 -29.49
CA GLY A 116 15.60 0.85 -28.26
C GLY A 116 14.56 -0.26 -28.34
N THR A 117 13.92 -0.56 -27.20
CA THR A 117 12.95 -1.66 -27.09
C THR A 117 11.54 -1.21 -26.77
N LEU A 118 11.32 0.07 -26.45
CA LEU A 118 10.02 0.61 -26.06
C LEU A 118 9.39 1.32 -27.26
N LEU A 119 8.12 1.01 -27.56
CA LEU A 119 7.34 1.70 -28.58
C LEU A 119 6.51 2.81 -27.92
N GLN A 120 6.94 4.06 -28.06
CA GLN A 120 6.18 5.22 -27.61
C GLN A 120 4.90 5.41 -28.44
N LEU A 121 3.80 5.72 -27.76
CA LEU A 121 2.45 5.76 -28.38
C LEU A 121 2.12 7.08 -29.11
N VAL A 122 2.77 8.19 -28.74
CA VAL A 122 2.44 9.53 -29.21
C VAL A 122 3.72 10.29 -29.55
N ALA A 123 3.61 11.22 -30.49
CA ALA A 123 4.64 12.22 -30.76
C ALA A 123 4.05 13.64 -30.69
N ILE A 124 4.88 14.62 -30.34
CA ILE A 124 4.46 16.04 -30.20
C ILE A 124 4.22 16.72 -31.55
N SER A 125 4.80 16.18 -32.63
CA SER A 125 4.68 16.72 -33.97
C SER A 125 4.61 15.63 -35.04
N THR A 126 3.95 15.94 -36.16
CA THR A 126 3.76 14.99 -37.24
C THR A 126 5.09 14.66 -37.91
N GLY A 127 5.33 13.38 -38.14
CA GLY A 127 6.57 12.92 -38.73
C GLY A 127 7.65 12.65 -37.70
N CYS A 128 7.35 12.62 -36.40
CA CYS A 128 8.25 12.26 -35.30
C CYS A 128 7.82 10.99 -34.55
N GLU A 129 6.73 10.36 -34.97
CA GLU A 129 6.17 9.15 -34.38
C GLU A 129 7.16 7.98 -34.40
N GLU A 130 7.36 7.33 -33.24
CA GLU A 130 7.91 5.98 -33.18
C GLU A 130 6.97 5.03 -33.93
N THR A 131 7.52 4.21 -34.83
CA THR A 131 6.74 3.20 -35.56
C THR A 131 7.34 1.83 -35.37
N LEU A 132 6.54 0.76 -35.44
CA LEU A 132 7.10 -0.59 -35.43
C LEU A 132 7.91 -0.82 -36.71
N PRO A 133 9.25 -1.00 -36.65
CA PRO A 133 10.07 -1.14 -37.86
C PRO A 133 9.70 -2.41 -38.64
N PRO A 134 9.79 -2.43 -39.99
CA PRO A 134 9.48 -3.62 -40.79
C PRO A 134 10.28 -4.88 -40.45
N GLU A 135 11.50 -4.71 -39.90
CA GLU A 135 12.39 -5.76 -39.43
C GLU A 135 12.07 -6.29 -38.02
N ALA A 136 11.19 -5.61 -37.28
CA ALA A 136 10.71 -6.08 -35.99
C ALA A 136 9.83 -7.32 -36.17
N ASN A 137 10.24 -8.42 -35.56
CA ASN A 137 9.52 -9.70 -35.60
C ASN A 137 9.17 -10.23 -34.19
N PHE A 138 9.44 -9.42 -33.17
CA PHE A 138 9.12 -9.68 -31.77
C PHE A 138 8.40 -8.48 -31.18
N THR A 139 7.29 -8.74 -30.48
CA THR A 139 6.61 -7.74 -29.64
C THR A 139 6.09 -8.38 -28.37
N THR A 140 6.11 -7.65 -27.27
CA THR A 140 5.49 -8.05 -26.01
C THR A 140 4.91 -6.82 -25.30
N ASN A 141 3.99 -7.02 -24.35
CA ASN A 141 3.37 -5.93 -23.60
C ASN A 141 3.69 -6.07 -22.12
N ARG A 142 3.75 -4.94 -21.42
CA ARG A 142 3.83 -4.89 -19.96
C ARG A 142 2.84 -3.90 -19.38
N VAL A 143 2.17 -4.29 -18.31
CA VAL A 143 1.26 -3.43 -17.56
C VAL A 143 2.04 -2.56 -16.59
N THR A 144 1.53 -1.35 -16.35
CA THR A 144 2.13 -0.37 -15.45
C THR A 144 2.21 -0.92 -14.00
N PRO A 145 3.41 -1.09 -13.42
CA PRO A 145 3.56 -1.58 -12.04
C PRO A 145 3.20 -0.50 -11.01
N GLY A 146 2.85 -0.90 -9.80
CA GLY A 146 2.65 0.02 -8.68
C GLY A 146 3.97 0.35 -7.97
N MET A 147 4.04 1.57 -7.42
CA MET A 147 5.21 2.11 -6.70
C MET A 147 4.95 2.46 -5.23
N LEU A 148 3.85 1.94 -4.67
CA LEU A 148 3.49 2.12 -3.27
C LEU A 148 4.57 1.53 -2.36
N GLY A 149 5.05 2.30 -1.37
CA GLY A 149 6.09 1.87 -0.43
C GLY A 149 7.51 1.77 -1.00
N TYR A 150 7.80 2.35 -2.17
CA TYR A 150 9.12 2.23 -2.83
C TYR A 150 10.29 2.77 -2.02
N GLY A 151 10.09 3.82 -1.20
CA GLY A 151 11.16 4.29 -0.30
C GLY A 151 11.57 3.26 0.74
N LEU A 152 10.63 2.45 1.26
CA LEU A 152 10.96 1.34 2.15
C LEU A 152 11.71 0.24 1.42
N VAL A 153 11.32 -0.07 0.18
CA VAL A 153 12.01 -1.05 -0.67
C VAL A 153 13.44 -0.61 -1.00
N GLU A 154 13.64 0.67 -1.33
CA GLU A 154 14.96 1.27 -1.55
C GLU A 154 15.85 1.20 -0.29
N ALA A 155 15.23 1.24 0.90
CA ALA A 155 15.91 1.18 2.19
C ALA A 155 16.26 -0.26 2.65
N ILE A 156 15.88 -1.31 1.91
CA ILE A 156 16.33 -2.69 2.18
C ILE A 156 17.78 -2.82 1.73
N SER A 157 18.67 -3.38 2.55
CA SER A 157 20.08 -3.50 2.17
C SER A 157 20.29 -4.53 1.05
N ASP A 158 21.30 -4.32 0.20
CA ASP A 158 21.67 -5.30 -0.84
C ASP A 158 21.95 -6.68 -0.19
N ALA A 159 22.61 -6.69 0.97
CA ALA A 159 22.93 -7.91 1.70
C ALA A 159 21.69 -8.70 2.15
N ASP A 160 20.61 -8.02 2.55
CA ASP A 160 19.38 -8.69 2.97
C ASP A 160 18.65 -9.33 1.79
N ILE A 161 18.69 -8.71 0.60
CA ILE A 161 18.14 -9.33 -0.62
C ILE A 161 19.01 -10.53 -1.04
N LEU A 162 20.34 -10.36 -1.04
CA LEU A 162 21.28 -11.43 -1.41
C LEU A 162 21.23 -12.62 -0.45
N ALA A 163 20.75 -12.44 0.78
CA ALA A 163 20.55 -13.54 1.72
C ALA A 163 19.52 -14.58 1.24
N ASN A 164 18.66 -14.22 0.29
CA ASN A 164 17.65 -15.10 -0.30
C ASN A 164 18.09 -15.72 -1.64
N GLU A 165 19.29 -15.40 -2.15
CA GLU A 165 19.77 -15.99 -3.40
C GLU A 165 20.02 -17.50 -3.27
N ASP A 166 19.54 -18.26 -4.26
CA ASP A 166 19.94 -19.66 -4.46
C ASP A 166 20.12 -19.99 -5.95
N PRO A 167 21.00 -19.30 -6.69
CA PRO A 167 21.19 -19.52 -8.13
C PRO A 167 21.64 -20.94 -8.50
N GLY A 168 22.03 -21.75 -7.51
CA GLY A 168 22.48 -23.12 -7.70
C GLY A 168 21.44 -24.19 -7.36
N ASP A 169 20.23 -23.81 -6.93
CA ASP A 169 19.21 -24.72 -6.38
C ASP A 169 19.83 -25.67 -5.34
N SER A 170 20.56 -25.07 -4.39
CA SER A 170 21.37 -25.76 -3.40
C SER A 170 20.53 -26.59 -2.44
N ASN A 171 19.28 -26.20 -2.25
CA ASN A 171 18.29 -26.93 -1.44
C ASN A 171 17.47 -27.94 -2.26
N SER A 172 17.58 -27.95 -3.59
CA SER A 172 16.88 -28.84 -4.52
C SER A 172 15.35 -28.75 -4.44
N ASP A 173 14.82 -27.55 -4.19
CA ASP A 173 13.39 -27.26 -4.26
C ASP A 173 12.93 -26.86 -5.67
N GLY A 174 13.88 -26.66 -6.61
CA GLY A 174 13.62 -26.31 -8.00
C GLY A 174 13.49 -24.81 -8.24
N ILE A 175 13.82 -23.97 -7.25
CA ILE A 175 13.85 -22.51 -7.31
C ILE A 175 15.31 -22.07 -7.38
N SER A 176 15.61 -21.08 -8.22
CA SER A 176 16.98 -20.65 -8.53
C SER A 176 17.11 -19.13 -8.53
N GLY A 177 16.45 -18.48 -7.58
CA GLY A 177 16.41 -17.03 -7.45
C GLY A 177 17.81 -16.40 -7.43
N ARG A 178 18.01 -15.35 -8.23
CA ARG A 178 19.26 -14.60 -8.31
C ARG A 178 19.03 -13.09 -8.39
N ALA A 179 19.98 -12.31 -7.88
CA ALA A 179 19.94 -10.87 -8.01
C ALA A 179 20.21 -10.44 -9.46
N HIS A 180 19.58 -9.34 -9.87
CA HIS A 180 19.99 -8.57 -11.03
C HIS A 180 20.95 -7.48 -10.57
N TRP A 181 22.18 -7.49 -11.08
CA TRP A 181 23.15 -6.43 -10.78
C TRP A 181 23.02 -5.30 -11.78
N VAL A 182 22.76 -4.08 -11.30
CA VAL A 182 22.52 -2.92 -12.14
C VAL A 182 23.42 -1.76 -11.73
N GLU A 183 23.82 -0.96 -12.72
CA GLU A 183 24.62 0.23 -12.50
C GLU A 183 23.77 1.34 -11.85
N THR A 184 24.34 2.05 -10.89
CA THR A 184 23.75 3.28 -10.35
C THR A 184 24.27 4.49 -11.11
N PHE A 185 23.40 5.49 -11.30
CA PHE A 185 23.70 6.70 -12.06
C PHE A 185 23.91 7.94 -11.16
N GLY A 186 24.07 7.72 -9.85
CA GLY A 186 24.26 8.75 -8.84
C GLY A 186 25.58 9.52 -8.92
N THR A 187 25.66 10.63 -8.18
CA THR A 187 26.80 11.58 -8.21
C THR A 187 28.07 11.10 -7.49
N ASP A 188 27.97 10.13 -6.57
CA ASP A 188 29.11 9.67 -5.77
C ASP A 188 30.05 8.75 -6.56
N VAL A 189 29.49 7.70 -7.17
CA VAL A 189 30.22 6.72 -7.98
C VAL A 189 29.30 6.23 -9.11
N PRO A 190 29.16 7.00 -10.22
CA PRO A 190 28.50 6.49 -11.42
C PRO A 190 29.09 5.15 -11.84
N GLY A 191 28.23 4.16 -12.10
CA GLY A 191 28.63 2.80 -12.48
C GLY A 191 28.92 1.85 -11.32
N GLU A 192 28.68 2.23 -10.06
CA GLU A 192 28.63 1.26 -8.96
C GLU A 192 27.51 0.24 -9.21
N LEU A 193 27.81 -1.06 -9.03
CA LEU A 193 26.81 -2.11 -9.15
C LEU A 193 26.05 -2.26 -7.83
N ARG A 194 24.72 -2.19 -7.90
CA ARG A 194 23.82 -2.51 -6.79
C ARG A 194 22.79 -3.56 -7.21
N VAL A 195 22.19 -4.19 -6.21
CA VAL A 195 21.07 -5.10 -6.44
C VAL A 195 19.85 -4.31 -6.94
N GLY A 196 19.35 -4.70 -8.10
CA GLY A 196 18.14 -4.13 -8.70
C GLY A 196 16.88 -4.54 -7.94
N ARG A 197 15.91 -3.62 -7.86
CA ARG A 197 14.68 -3.77 -7.06
C ARG A 197 13.42 -3.34 -7.79
N PHE A 198 13.56 -2.44 -8.76
CA PHE A 198 12.44 -1.78 -9.44
C PHE A 198 12.31 -2.21 -10.90
N GLY A 199 11.11 -2.04 -11.44
CA GLY A 199 10.72 -2.57 -12.75
C GLY A 199 10.35 -4.06 -12.72
N TRP A 200 9.95 -4.59 -13.86
CA TRP A 200 9.49 -5.98 -14.00
C TRP A 200 10.62 -7.02 -13.90
N LYS A 201 11.86 -6.63 -14.23
CA LYS A 201 13.05 -7.49 -14.18
C LYS A 201 14.15 -6.89 -13.31
N SER A 202 13.83 -6.15 -12.24
CA SER A 202 14.84 -5.56 -11.34
C SER A 202 15.91 -4.71 -12.07
N ILE A 203 15.52 -3.91 -13.06
CA ILE A 203 16.49 -3.18 -13.90
C ILE A 203 17.00 -1.87 -13.27
N VAL A 204 16.47 -1.48 -12.11
CA VAL A 204 16.83 -0.23 -11.42
C VAL A 204 16.96 -0.47 -9.90
N ALA A 205 17.97 0.14 -9.26
CA ALA A 205 18.30 -0.09 -7.84
C ALA A 205 17.87 1.02 -6.87
N ASN A 206 17.50 2.21 -7.35
CA ASN A 206 17.13 3.36 -6.51
C ASN A 206 15.99 4.18 -7.15
N VAL A 207 15.25 4.94 -6.33
CA VAL A 207 14.00 5.59 -6.76
C VAL A 207 14.27 6.77 -7.70
N VAL A 208 15.37 7.49 -7.52
CA VAL A 208 15.69 8.64 -8.38
C VAL A 208 16.05 8.21 -9.80
N THR A 209 16.80 7.12 -9.95
CA THR A 209 17.10 6.52 -11.26
C THR A 209 15.80 6.03 -11.90
N PHE A 210 14.91 5.41 -11.12
CA PHE A 210 13.61 4.96 -11.62
C PHE A 210 12.77 6.12 -12.14
N SER A 211 12.73 7.24 -11.39
CA SER A 211 12.07 8.48 -11.81
C SER A 211 12.69 9.07 -13.08
N GLY A 212 14.01 9.16 -13.16
CA GLY A 212 14.71 9.71 -14.33
C GLY A 212 14.59 8.85 -15.59
N ASP A 213 14.67 7.53 -15.45
CA ASP A 213 14.51 6.58 -16.55
C ASP A 213 13.09 6.63 -17.12
N ALA A 214 12.09 6.66 -16.24
CA ALA A 214 10.69 6.80 -16.65
C ALA A 214 10.41 8.19 -17.26
N ALA A 215 11.00 9.27 -16.71
CA ALA A 215 10.84 10.61 -17.26
C ALA A 215 11.33 10.68 -18.72
N LEU A 216 12.49 10.09 -19.03
CA LEU A 216 12.99 10.01 -20.40
C LEU A 216 12.13 9.08 -21.26
N ASN A 217 12.00 7.81 -20.88
CA ASN A 217 11.44 6.79 -21.79
C ASN A 217 9.93 6.88 -21.97
N GLU A 218 9.18 7.34 -20.96
CA GLU A 218 7.72 7.37 -20.95
C GLU A 218 7.15 8.76 -21.27
N MET A 219 7.89 9.82 -20.95
CA MET A 219 7.43 11.22 -21.10
C MET A 219 8.28 12.03 -22.07
N GLY A 220 9.46 11.55 -22.48
CA GLY A 220 10.40 12.28 -23.33
C GLY A 220 11.10 13.44 -22.60
N LEU A 221 11.23 13.40 -21.27
CA LEU A 221 11.89 14.48 -20.52
C LEU A 221 13.35 14.09 -20.24
N THR A 222 14.29 14.71 -20.95
CA THR A 222 15.71 14.54 -20.63
C THR A 222 16.02 15.27 -19.32
N ASN A 223 16.95 14.70 -18.55
CA ASN A 223 17.15 15.08 -17.16
C ASN A 223 18.61 14.96 -16.71
N GLN A 224 18.86 15.31 -15.45
CA GLN A 224 20.20 15.32 -14.86
C GLN A 224 20.89 13.95 -14.83
N ILE A 225 20.14 12.85 -14.95
CA ILE A 225 20.65 11.48 -14.98
C ILE A 225 20.78 11.00 -16.43
N PHE A 226 19.72 11.21 -17.22
CA PHE A 226 19.65 10.80 -18.62
C PHE A 226 19.40 12.02 -19.51
N GLY A 227 20.50 12.63 -19.96
CA GLY A 227 20.49 13.91 -20.68
C GLY A 227 20.59 13.80 -22.20
N GLU A 228 20.32 12.63 -22.78
CA GLU A 228 20.27 12.44 -24.23
C GLU A 228 18.86 11.98 -24.63
N GLU A 229 18.23 12.70 -25.55
CA GLU A 229 16.88 12.39 -26.04
C GLU A 229 16.78 11.06 -26.82
N THR A 230 15.62 10.42 -26.72
CA THR A 230 15.27 9.22 -27.48
C THR A 230 14.93 9.58 -28.92
N ALA A 231 15.85 9.29 -29.84
CA ALA A 231 15.62 9.48 -31.26
C ALA A 231 14.52 8.55 -31.80
N PRO A 232 13.48 9.05 -32.50
CA PRO A 232 12.43 8.20 -33.05
C PRO A 232 13.00 7.18 -34.04
N ASN A 233 12.78 5.89 -33.77
CA ASN A 233 13.36 4.74 -34.46
C ASN A 233 14.89 4.82 -34.56
N GLY A 234 15.56 5.51 -33.63
CA GLY A 234 17.00 5.74 -33.64
C GLY A 234 17.49 6.71 -34.73
N ASP A 235 16.59 7.48 -35.37
CA ASP A 235 16.92 8.41 -36.45
C ASP A 235 17.26 9.80 -35.89
N LEU A 236 18.55 10.12 -35.84
CA LEU A 236 19.06 11.40 -35.35
C LEU A 236 18.74 12.58 -36.29
N ASP A 237 18.63 12.34 -37.61
CA ASP A 237 18.26 13.39 -38.55
C ASP A 237 16.79 13.77 -38.36
N ARG A 238 15.96 12.78 -38.04
CA ARG A 238 14.56 12.99 -37.67
C ARG A 238 14.42 13.68 -36.32
N LEU A 239 15.16 13.23 -35.31
CA LEU A 239 15.19 13.87 -33.99
C LEU A 239 15.48 15.38 -34.11
N ALA A 240 16.49 15.76 -34.89
CA ALA A 240 16.85 17.17 -35.10
C ALA A 240 15.79 18.05 -35.79
N LEU A 241 14.69 17.46 -36.30
CA LEU A 241 13.54 18.18 -36.84
C LEU A 241 12.38 18.30 -35.84
N CYS A 242 12.45 17.55 -34.75
CA CYS A 242 11.37 17.32 -33.80
C CYS A 242 11.69 17.85 -32.41
N ASP A 243 12.98 17.94 -32.09
CA ASP A 243 13.52 18.47 -30.86
C ASP A 243 14.10 19.88 -31.11
N ASP A 244 13.39 20.87 -30.58
CA ASP A 244 13.73 22.29 -30.66
C ASP A 244 14.16 22.86 -29.29
N ILE A 245 14.15 22.04 -28.24
CA ILE A 245 14.53 22.43 -26.87
C ILE A 245 15.97 21.95 -26.62
N ALA A 246 16.62 22.48 -25.60
CA ALA A 246 18.02 22.15 -25.32
C ALA A 246 18.12 21.24 -24.09
N ASP A 247 18.71 20.07 -24.28
CA ASP A 247 18.94 19.10 -23.21
C ASP A 247 19.96 19.57 -22.14
N PRO A 248 19.80 19.15 -20.87
CA PRO A 248 18.60 18.47 -20.37
C PRO A 248 17.45 19.47 -20.17
N GLU A 249 16.20 19.14 -20.53
CA GLU A 249 15.08 20.07 -20.31
C GLU A 249 14.68 20.18 -18.84
N ASP A 250 14.90 19.11 -18.06
CA ASP A 250 14.63 19.15 -16.64
C ASP A 250 15.58 20.15 -15.94
N HIS A 251 14.99 21.17 -15.34
CA HIS A 251 15.71 22.28 -14.72
C HIS A 251 15.26 22.51 -13.28
N PRO A 252 16.17 22.90 -12.38
CA PRO A 252 15.82 23.18 -11.00
C PRO A 252 14.81 24.33 -10.86
N ASP A 253 13.79 24.11 -10.03
CA ASP A 253 12.85 25.14 -9.61
C ASP A 253 13.49 26.17 -8.65
N ARG A 254 12.68 27.10 -8.12
CA ARG A 254 13.18 28.15 -7.20
C ARG A 254 13.78 27.61 -5.89
N ALA A 255 13.42 26.39 -5.50
CA ALA A 255 13.98 25.71 -4.33
C ALA A 255 15.18 24.82 -4.70
N GLY A 256 15.57 24.77 -5.98
CA GLY A 256 16.71 24.02 -6.47
C GLY A 256 16.42 22.55 -6.77
N PHE A 257 15.14 22.16 -6.91
CA PHE A 257 14.75 20.79 -7.24
C PHE A 257 14.24 20.69 -8.67
N THR A 258 14.72 19.69 -9.40
CA THR A 258 14.25 19.29 -10.73
C THR A 258 12.88 18.60 -10.66
N PHE A 259 12.21 18.39 -11.80
CA PHE A 259 11.02 17.55 -11.88
C PHE A 259 11.31 16.14 -11.35
N VAL A 260 12.43 15.52 -11.76
CA VAL A 260 12.86 14.19 -11.29
C VAL A 260 13.04 14.17 -9.77
N ASP A 261 13.64 15.19 -9.16
CA ASP A 261 13.75 15.28 -7.69
C ASP A 261 12.36 15.32 -7.04
N ARG A 262 11.44 16.10 -7.60
CA ARG A 262 10.09 16.30 -7.05
C ARG A 262 9.27 15.01 -7.11
N VAL A 263 9.25 14.32 -8.24
CA VAL A 263 8.55 13.03 -8.35
C VAL A 263 9.23 11.97 -7.47
N THR A 264 10.56 11.97 -7.37
CA THR A 264 11.29 11.08 -6.45
C THR A 264 10.86 11.26 -5.01
N HIS A 265 10.72 12.51 -4.53
CA HIS A 265 10.24 12.76 -3.17
C HIS A 265 8.84 12.17 -2.93
N PHE A 266 7.93 12.32 -3.89
CA PHE A 266 6.60 11.72 -3.79
C PHE A 266 6.66 10.19 -3.72
N GLN A 267 7.38 9.56 -4.65
CA GLN A 267 7.52 8.10 -4.74
C GLN A 267 8.21 7.50 -3.52
N ARG A 268 9.28 8.15 -3.04
CA ARG A 268 10.07 7.71 -1.89
C ARG A 268 9.31 7.85 -0.58
N TYR A 269 8.49 8.89 -0.44
CA TYR A 269 7.74 9.15 0.79
C TYR A 269 6.35 8.52 0.80
N LEU A 270 5.97 7.82 -0.27
CA LEU A 270 4.69 7.13 -0.34
C LEU A 270 4.64 5.98 0.67
N ALA A 271 3.57 5.92 1.47
CA ALA A 271 3.35 4.81 2.38
C ALA A 271 3.18 3.48 1.62
N PRO A 272 3.58 2.34 2.21
CA PRO A 272 3.18 1.04 1.69
C PRO A 272 1.64 0.89 1.80
N PRO A 273 1.00 0.06 0.97
CA PRO A 273 -0.40 -0.28 1.15
C PRO A 273 -0.61 -0.88 2.56
N PRO A 274 -1.68 -0.51 3.28
CA PRO A 274 -2.00 -1.07 4.57
C PRO A 274 -2.34 -2.56 4.45
N GLN A 275 -2.23 -3.26 5.57
CA GLN A 275 -2.69 -4.64 5.69
C GLN A 275 -3.65 -4.75 6.87
N ALA A 276 -4.86 -5.25 6.63
CA ALA A 276 -5.87 -5.48 7.66
C ALA A 276 -6.58 -6.82 7.45
N PRO A 277 -6.60 -7.73 8.45
CA PRO A 277 -5.89 -7.65 9.73
C PRO A 277 -4.37 -7.67 9.58
N ARG A 278 -3.67 -7.02 10.52
CA ARG A 278 -2.22 -6.71 10.39
C ARG A 278 -1.31 -7.94 10.42
N SER A 279 -1.74 -9.04 11.02
CA SER A 279 -0.99 -10.30 11.10
C SER A 279 -1.86 -11.47 11.57
N GLY A 280 -1.31 -12.70 11.53
CA GLY A 280 -1.87 -13.84 12.27
C GLY A 280 -3.01 -14.58 11.57
N MET A 281 -3.31 -14.25 10.32
CA MET A 281 -4.30 -14.96 9.52
C MET A 281 -3.82 -16.38 9.20
N SER A 282 -4.73 -17.35 9.29
CA SER A 282 -4.46 -18.74 8.91
C SER A 282 -4.01 -18.88 7.45
N GLY A 283 -4.49 -18.00 6.57
CA GLY A 283 -4.09 -17.96 5.16
C GLY A 283 -2.61 -17.67 4.92
N GLU A 284 -1.92 -16.97 5.82
CA GLU A 284 -0.46 -16.76 5.73
C GLU A 284 0.29 -18.07 6.02
N VAL A 285 -0.25 -18.92 6.92
CA VAL A 285 0.30 -20.26 7.17
C VAL A 285 0.13 -21.12 5.93
N VAL A 286 -1.06 -21.12 5.32
CA VAL A 286 -1.33 -21.82 4.06
C VAL A 286 -0.38 -21.35 2.95
N PHE A 287 -0.18 -20.03 2.82
CA PHE A 287 0.75 -19.45 1.86
C PHE A 287 2.17 -20.02 1.99
N ASN A 288 2.65 -20.18 3.23
CA ASN A 288 3.96 -20.76 3.52
C ASN A 288 3.98 -22.28 3.25
N ASP A 289 2.93 -23.00 3.64
CA ASP A 289 2.83 -24.46 3.45
C ASP A 289 2.75 -24.86 1.98
N LEU A 290 2.18 -24.00 1.13
CA LEU A 290 2.15 -24.17 -0.33
C LEU A 290 3.48 -23.82 -1.00
N GLY A 291 4.43 -23.24 -0.28
CA GLY A 291 5.75 -22.84 -0.78
C GLY A 291 5.77 -21.52 -1.55
N CYS A 292 4.71 -20.70 -1.46
CA CYS A 292 4.69 -19.39 -2.14
C CYS A 292 5.78 -18.45 -1.62
N ASN A 293 6.10 -18.55 -0.34
CA ASN A 293 7.10 -17.76 0.37
C ASN A 293 8.55 -18.02 -0.07
N ALA A 294 8.81 -19.08 -0.84
CA ALA A 294 10.14 -19.37 -1.37
C ALA A 294 10.66 -18.29 -2.32
N CYS A 295 9.76 -17.62 -3.06
CA CYS A 295 10.06 -16.40 -3.83
C CYS A 295 9.44 -15.17 -3.14
N HIS A 296 8.21 -15.30 -2.63
CA HIS A 296 7.51 -14.21 -1.99
C HIS A 296 7.88 -14.05 -0.51
N THR A 297 9.15 -13.73 -0.25
CA THR A 297 9.70 -13.53 1.10
C THR A 297 8.87 -12.51 1.90
N PRO A 298 8.31 -12.88 3.08
CA PRO A 298 7.29 -12.08 3.75
C PRO A 298 7.70 -10.66 4.11
N SER A 299 8.89 -10.48 4.69
CA SER A 299 9.30 -9.20 5.28
C SER A 299 10.80 -8.96 5.26
N PHE A 300 11.16 -7.68 5.33
CA PHE A 300 12.51 -7.18 5.54
C PHE A 300 12.51 -6.12 6.65
N THR A 301 13.67 -5.90 7.26
CA THR A 301 13.90 -4.71 8.08
C THR A 301 14.78 -3.75 7.30
N THR A 302 14.32 -2.51 7.12
CA THR A 302 15.08 -1.49 6.39
C THR A 302 16.32 -1.05 7.17
N GLY A 303 17.39 -0.75 6.44
CA GLY A 303 18.66 -0.33 7.00
C GLY A 303 18.83 1.19 7.08
N THR A 304 19.94 1.62 7.66
CA THR A 304 20.44 2.99 7.52
C THR A 304 21.36 3.03 6.29
N LEU A 305 20.77 3.35 5.14
CA LEU A 305 21.48 3.38 3.85
C LEU A 305 21.77 4.80 3.37
N THR A 306 22.76 4.90 2.49
CA THR A 306 23.07 6.11 1.72
C THR A 306 22.77 5.83 0.25
N THR A 307 22.09 6.77 -0.40
CA THR A 307 21.80 6.76 -1.83
C THR A 307 22.21 8.12 -2.38
N ASP A 308 23.04 8.14 -3.42
CA ASP A 308 23.53 9.36 -4.10
C ASP A 308 24.14 10.40 -3.15
N GLY A 309 25.00 9.95 -2.23
CA GLY A 309 25.72 10.82 -1.29
C GLY A 309 24.92 11.29 -0.09
N LEU A 310 23.64 10.91 -0.02
CA LEU A 310 22.74 11.35 1.03
C LEU A 310 22.19 10.14 1.82
N PRO A 311 22.17 10.21 3.16
CA PRO A 311 21.46 9.21 3.94
C PRO A 311 19.97 9.26 3.60
N LEU A 312 19.34 8.09 3.47
CA LEU A 312 17.89 8.02 3.37
C LEU A 312 17.24 8.62 4.62
N GLU A 313 16.03 9.13 4.46
CA GLU A 313 15.28 9.82 5.52
C GLU A 313 14.99 8.90 6.71
N SER A 314 14.98 9.45 7.93
CA SER A 314 14.78 8.65 9.15
C SER A 314 13.43 7.93 9.19
N ALA A 315 12.42 8.46 8.48
CA ALA A 315 11.12 7.82 8.34
C ALA A 315 11.20 6.44 7.66
N LEU A 316 12.24 6.21 6.84
CA LEU A 316 12.44 4.97 6.09
C LEU A 316 13.38 3.97 6.78
N GLN A 317 14.06 4.36 7.86
CA GLN A 317 15.10 3.54 8.49
C GLN A 317 14.56 2.69 9.64
N ASN A 318 15.10 1.47 9.79
CA ASN A 318 14.76 0.53 10.87
C ASN A 318 13.26 0.24 10.97
N LYS A 319 12.61 0.14 9.80
CA LYS A 319 11.19 -0.19 9.65
C LYS A 319 11.04 -1.62 9.18
N VAL A 320 10.03 -2.32 9.67
CA VAL A 320 9.62 -3.60 9.07
C VAL A 320 8.76 -3.26 7.86
N VAL A 321 9.13 -3.79 6.70
CA VAL A 321 8.33 -3.72 5.47
C VAL A 321 7.94 -5.14 5.08
N LYS A 322 6.68 -5.35 4.68
CA LYS A 322 6.14 -6.67 4.30
C LYS A 322 5.85 -6.74 2.80
N PRO A 323 6.86 -6.76 1.91
CA PRO A 323 6.62 -6.73 0.48
C PRO A 323 6.10 -8.05 -0.07
N TYR A 324 6.30 -9.19 0.63
CA TYR A 324 6.06 -10.53 0.10
C TYR A 324 6.74 -10.71 -1.27
N SER A 325 8.04 -10.48 -1.30
CA SER A 325 8.89 -10.51 -2.49
C SER A 325 10.35 -10.48 -2.06
N ASP A 326 11.16 -11.39 -2.58
CA ASP A 326 12.61 -11.36 -2.45
C ASP A 326 13.31 -10.36 -3.40
N PHE A 327 12.60 -9.82 -4.39
CA PHE A 327 13.12 -8.94 -5.46
C PHE A 327 14.15 -9.60 -6.39
N LEU A 328 14.29 -10.92 -6.31
CA LEU A 328 15.18 -11.69 -7.16
C LEU A 328 14.50 -12.02 -8.49
N LEU A 329 15.32 -12.36 -9.48
CA LEU A 329 14.90 -12.90 -10.76
C LEU A 329 14.69 -14.41 -10.65
N HIS A 330 13.55 -14.88 -11.18
CA HIS A 330 13.17 -16.29 -11.25
C HIS A 330 12.76 -16.66 -12.66
N ASP A 331 13.10 -17.86 -13.13
CA ASP A 331 12.62 -18.40 -14.40
C ASP A 331 11.13 -18.74 -14.32
N MET A 332 10.31 -17.88 -14.91
CA MET A 332 8.85 -18.03 -14.93
C MET A 332 8.35 -18.91 -16.08
N GLY A 333 9.25 -19.56 -16.82
CA GLY A 333 8.95 -20.46 -17.93
C GLY A 333 8.01 -19.82 -18.96
N LEU A 334 6.81 -20.37 -19.11
CA LEU A 334 5.82 -19.87 -20.09
C LEU A 334 5.16 -18.54 -19.68
N LEU A 335 5.37 -18.07 -18.45
CA LEU A 335 5.03 -16.72 -18.03
C LEU A 335 6.12 -15.69 -18.32
N GLY A 336 7.24 -16.12 -18.92
CA GLY A 336 8.19 -15.22 -19.57
C GLY A 336 7.55 -14.38 -20.68
N ASP A 337 8.14 -13.21 -20.94
CA ASP A 337 7.75 -12.32 -22.04
C ASP A 337 8.66 -12.45 -23.25
N GLY A 338 9.77 -13.20 -23.13
CA GLY A 338 10.77 -13.39 -24.16
C GLY A 338 11.71 -12.20 -24.36
N LEU A 339 11.53 -11.09 -23.62
CA LEU A 339 12.36 -9.90 -23.72
C LEU A 339 13.49 -9.96 -22.68
N PRO A 340 14.76 -10.19 -23.08
CA PRO A 340 15.87 -10.03 -22.16
C PRO A 340 16.12 -8.54 -21.86
N GLN A 341 16.53 -8.24 -20.63
CA GLN A 341 16.92 -6.90 -20.22
C GLN A 341 18.09 -6.97 -19.26
N GLY A 342 19.18 -6.26 -19.57
CA GLY A 342 20.41 -6.37 -18.79
C GLY A 342 20.91 -7.82 -18.78
N ASP A 343 21.12 -8.38 -17.58
CA ASP A 343 21.49 -9.78 -17.41
C ASP A 343 20.29 -10.74 -17.31
N ALA A 344 19.06 -10.22 -17.26
CA ALA A 344 17.85 -11.02 -17.19
C ALA A 344 17.51 -11.62 -18.55
N SER A 345 17.26 -12.93 -18.57
CA SER A 345 16.77 -13.65 -19.75
C SER A 345 15.31 -13.28 -20.08
N GLY A 346 14.82 -13.76 -21.22
CA GLY A 346 13.44 -13.56 -21.64
C GLY A 346 12.39 -14.23 -20.73
N ASN A 347 12.79 -15.26 -19.96
CA ASN A 347 11.87 -15.96 -19.06
C ASN A 347 11.93 -15.46 -17.61
N GLU A 348 12.98 -14.73 -17.26
CA GLU A 348 13.18 -14.28 -15.90
C GLU A 348 12.33 -13.05 -15.58
N PHE A 349 11.68 -13.06 -14.43
CA PHE A 349 11.00 -11.90 -13.88
C PHE A 349 11.37 -11.72 -12.42
N ARG A 350 11.32 -10.48 -11.98
CA ARG A 350 11.40 -10.14 -10.57
C ARG A 350 10.17 -10.68 -9.86
N THR A 351 10.34 -11.30 -8.69
CA THR A 351 9.21 -11.54 -7.79
C THR A 351 8.52 -10.20 -7.50
N THR A 352 7.30 -10.02 -8.01
CA THR A 352 6.57 -8.76 -7.83
C THR A 352 6.01 -8.74 -6.40
N PRO A 353 6.10 -7.62 -5.65
CA PRO A 353 5.65 -7.57 -4.26
C PRO A 353 4.16 -7.90 -4.19
N LEU A 354 3.69 -8.61 -3.16
CA LEU A 354 2.25 -8.84 -2.96
C LEU A 354 1.61 -7.82 -2.02
N MET A 355 2.39 -6.94 -1.37
CA MET A 355 1.80 -5.77 -0.70
C MET A 355 0.92 -4.98 -1.68
N GLY A 356 -0.35 -4.79 -1.33
CA GLY A 356 -1.34 -4.16 -2.20
C GLY A 356 -1.87 -5.02 -3.35
N VAL A 357 -1.70 -6.35 -3.33
CA VAL A 357 -2.24 -7.23 -4.39
C VAL A 357 -3.77 -7.15 -4.49
N ALA A 358 -4.47 -6.91 -3.38
CA ALA A 358 -5.92 -6.74 -3.35
C ALA A 358 -6.40 -5.60 -4.28
N ARG A 359 -5.56 -4.59 -4.50
CA ARG A 359 -5.85 -3.40 -5.31
C ARG A 359 -5.57 -3.57 -6.80
N ARG A 360 -5.04 -4.72 -7.21
CA ARG A 360 -4.67 -4.94 -8.61
C ARG A 360 -5.89 -5.28 -9.45
N LEU A 361 -6.21 -4.36 -10.37
CA LEU A 361 -7.20 -4.57 -11.42
C LEU A 361 -6.66 -5.47 -12.54
N SER A 362 -5.34 -5.55 -12.70
CA SER A 362 -4.66 -6.40 -13.68
C SER A 362 -3.48 -7.10 -13.03
N MET A 363 -3.34 -8.40 -13.27
CA MET A 363 -2.29 -9.27 -12.76
C MET A 363 -1.54 -9.94 -13.91
N ILE A 364 -0.35 -10.48 -13.58
CA ILE A 364 0.68 -10.92 -14.53
C ILE A 364 1.27 -9.73 -15.30
N HIS A 365 2.53 -9.85 -15.70
CA HIS A 365 3.30 -8.73 -16.27
C HIS A 365 2.63 -8.07 -17.47
N ASP A 366 1.81 -8.79 -18.24
CA ASP A 366 1.11 -8.29 -19.43
C ASP A 366 -0.37 -7.94 -19.19
N GLY A 367 -0.83 -8.02 -17.93
CA GLY A 367 -2.19 -7.71 -17.54
C GLY A 367 -3.25 -8.67 -18.08
N ARG A 368 -2.89 -9.89 -18.50
CA ARG A 368 -3.85 -10.86 -19.07
C ARG A 368 -4.94 -11.32 -18.10
N VAL A 369 -4.70 -11.21 -16.79
CA VAL A 369 -5.68 -11.51 -15.74
C VAL A 369 -6.26 -10.19 -15.24
N ASN A 370 -7.43 -9.78 -15.73
CA ASN A 370 -7.97 -8.43 -15.51
C ASN A 370 -9.49 -8.35 -15.34
N SER A 371 -10.16 -9.47 -15.05
CA SER A 371 -11.61 -9.53 -14.90
C SER A 371 -12.04 -10.53 -13.83
N GLY A 372 -13.30 -10.43 -13.39
CA GLY A 372 -13.84 -11.23 -12.27
C GLY A 372 -13.63 -10.56 -10.91
N SER A 373 -14.01 -11.26 -9.84
CA SER A 373 -13.72 -10.83 -8.46
C SER A 373 -12.21 -10.83 -8.19
N ILE A 374 -11.77 -10.28 -7.06
CA ILE A 374 -10.36 -10.40 -6.64
C ILE A 374 -9.94 -11.88 -6.51
N GLU A 375 -10.81 -12.73 -5.98
CA GLU A 375 -10.59 -14.17 -5.87
C GLU A 375 -10.44 -14.84 -7.24
N ASP A 376 -11.27 -14.48 -8.22
CA ASP A 376 -11.16 -14.99 -9.59
C ASP A 376 -9.79 -14.62 -10.21
N ARG A 377 -9.33 -13.38 -9.97
CA ARG A 377 -8.04 -12.90 -10.45
C ARG A 377 -6.88 -13.61 -9.75
N LEU A 378 -6.93 -13.76 -8.42
CA LEU A 378 -5.93 -14.48 -7.64
C LEU A 378 -5.84 -15.95 -8.06
N HIS A 379 -6.98 -16.64 -8.20
CA HIS A 379 -7.03 -18.02 -8.68
C HIS A 379 -6.33 -18.18 -10.04
N GLN A 380 -6.67 -17.32 -11.00
CA GLN A 380 -6.08 -17.35 -12.34
C GLN A 380 -4.58 -17.04 -12.31
N ALA A 381 -4.17 -16.02 -11.55
CA ALA A 381 -2.77 -15.63 -11.43
C ALA A 381 -1.91 -16.74 -10.79
N ILE A 382 -2.38 -17.36 -9.70
CA ILE A 382 -1.69 -18.49 -9.05
C ILE A 382 -1.63 -19.69 -10.00
N SER A 383 -2.73 -20.04 -10.65
CA SER A 383 -2.77 -21.18 -11.60
C SER A 383 -1.80 -21.01 -12.77
N LEU A 384 -1.59 -19.77 -13.21
CA LEU A 384 -0.67 -19.44 -14.30
C LEU A 384 0.80 -19.71 -13.96
N HIS A 385 1.19 -19.82 -12.68
CA HIS A 385 2.54 -20.24 -12.27
C HIS A 385 2.79 -21.74 -12.54
N GLY A 386 1.73 -22.55 -12.72
CA GLY A 386 1.78 -24.01 -12.79
C GLY A 386 2.38 -24.69 -14.03
N PRO A 387 2.32 -24.15 -15.26
CA PRO A 387 2.69 -24.92 -16.44
C PRO A 387 4.17 -25.34 -16.49
N ILE A 388 5.08 -24.37 -16.39
CA ILE A 388 6.55 -24.52 -16.47
C ILE A 388 7.16 -23.30 -15.77
N GLY A 389 8.21 -23.50 -14.98
CA GLY A 389 8.94 -22.44 -14.26
C GLY A 389 9.09 -22.76 -12.78
N GLU A 390 9.79 -21.89 -12.06
CA GLU A 390 10.11 -22.05 -10.63
C GLU A 390 8.85 -22.03 -9.75
N GLY A 391 7.79 -21.31 -10.16
CA GLY A 391 6.50 -21.29 -9.46
C GLY A 391 5.62 -22.54 -9.64
N SER A 392 6.04 -23.52 -10.45
CA SER A 392 5.18 -24.64 -10.85
C SER A 392 4.78 -25.56 -9.70
N ALA A 393 5.70 -25.81 -8.76
CA ALA A 393 5.43 -26.64 -7.59
C ALA A 393 4.39 -26.00 -6.66
N ALA A 394 4.52 -24.71 -6.37
CA ALA A 394 3.58 -23.98 -5.51
C ALA A 394 2.18 -23.89 -6.14
N ALA A 395 2.09 -23.65 -7.44
CA ALA A 395 0.81 -23.66 -8.15
C ALA A 395 0.14 -25.04 -8.16
N ALA A 396 0.92 -26.12 -8.32
CA ALA A 396 0.40 -27.48 -8.22
C ALA A 396 -0.11 -27.78 -6.80
N ALA A 397 0.63 -27.38 -5.77
CA ALA A 397 0.21 -27.51 -4.37
C ALA A 397 -1.10 -26.75 -4.12
N TYR A 398 -1.21 -25.51 -4.61
CA TYR A 398 -2.44 -24.72 -4.52
C TYR A 398 -3.64 -25.40 -5.19
N LEU A 399 -3.45 -25.97 -6.38
CA LEU A 399 -4.53 -26.66 -7.10
C LEU A 399 -4.98 -27.96 -6.42
N ASP A 400 -4.11 -28.60 -5.64
CA ASP A 400 -4.41 -29.80 -4.84
C ASP A 400 -4.95 -29.48 -3.43
N ALA A 401 -4.76 -28.24 -2.96
CA ALA A 401 -5.19 -27.78 -1.65
C ALA A 401 -6.72 -27.89 -1.45
N THR A 402 -7.15 -28.00 -0.20
CA THR A 402 -8.58 -28.04 0.12
C THR A 402 -9.25 -26.71 -0.21
N LYS A 403 -10.58 -26.72 -0.34
CA LYS A 403 -11.32 -25.47 -0.58
C LYS A 403 -11.20 -24.49 0.58
N ASP A 404 -11.09 -25.00 1.81
CA ASP A 404 -10.92 -24.18 2.99
C ASP A 404 -9.52 -23.53 2.98
N ASP A 405 -8.47 -24.26 2.61
CA ASP A 405 -7.12 -23.70 2.46
C ASP A 405 -7.05 -22.65 1.34
N GLN A 406 -7.69 -22.92 0.19
CA GLN A 406 -7.78 -21.97 -0.91
C GLN A 406 -8.50 -20.68 -0.49
N TYR A 407 -9.57 -20.80 0.30
CA TYR A 407 -10.31 -19.66 0.83
C TYR A 407 -9.49 -18.87 1.84
N ALA A 408 -8.85 -19.54 2.81
CA ALA A 408 -7.97 -18.89 3.77
C ALA A 408 -6.83 -18.13 3.09
N LEU A 409 -6.21 -18.73 2.07
CA LEU A 409 -5.18 -18.06 1.25
C LEU A 409 -5.73 -16.79 0.59
N PHE A 410 -6.95 -16.83 0.04
CA PHE A 410 -7.56 -15.66 -0.57
C PHE A 410 -7.85 -14.55 0.43
N GLU A 411 -8.40 -14.87 1.60
CA GLU A 411 -8.62 -13.88 2.66
C GLU A 411 -7.31 -13.21 3.09
N PHE A 412 -6.24 -13.99 3.26
CA PHE A 412 -4.92 -13.44 3.53
C PHE A 412 -4.43 -12.52 2.40
N LEU A 413 -4.51 -12.93 1.13
CA LEU A 413 -4.08 -12.09 0.01
C LEU A 413 -4.97 -10.84 -0.17
N ARG A 414 -6.25 -10.91 0.21
CA ARG A 414 -7.16 -9.75 0.25
C ARG A 414 -6.79 -8.78 1.37
N SER A 415 -6.26 -9.26 2.50
CA SER A 415 -5.76 -8.38 3.56
C SER A 415 -4.62 -7.47 3.08
N LEU A 416 -3.82 -7.92 2.10
CA LEU A 416 -2.67 -7.19 1.57
C LEU A 416 -3.13 -6.03 0.65
N GLY A 417 -3.38 -4.87 1.26
CA GLY A 417 -3.87 -3.66 0.61
C GLY A 417 -5.17 -3.11 1.19
N ARG A 418 -5.71 -3.75 2.24
CA ARG A 418 -6.94 -3.36 2.95
C ARG A 418 -6.64 -2.36 4.06
N THR A 419 -7.45 -1.31 4.14
CA THR A 419 -7.33 -0.23 5.13
C THR A 419 -7.82 -0.72 6.50
N ASP A 420 -7.25 -0.22 7.61
CA ASP A 420 -7.76 -0.56 8.94
C ASP A 420 -9.20 -0.02 9.09
N PHE A 421 -10.11 -0.79 9.68
CA PHE A 421 -11.54 -0.47 9.87
C PHE A 421 -12.41 -0.31 8.62
N ASP A 422 -11.89 -0.51 7.41
CA ASP A 422 -12.65 -0.44 6.16
C ASP A 422 -13.42 -1.76 5.89
N GLN A 423 -14.69 -1.78 6.28
CA GLN A 423 -15.46 -3.02 6.39
C GLN A 423 -16.12 -3.41 5.08
N ASP A 424 -16.34 -2.46 4.18
CA ASP A 424 -16.95 -2.67 2.88
C ASP A 424 -15.98 -2.49 1.68
N ASP A 425 -14.68 -2.31 1.95
CA ASP A 425 -13.58 -2.21 0.99
C ASP A 425 -13.72 -0.98 0.05
N ASP A 426 -14.25 0.14 0.56
CA ASP A 426 -14.48 1.38 -0.21
C ASP A 426 -13.41 2.48 -0.02
N ASP A 427 -12.42 2.22 0.85
CA ASP A 427 -11.32 3.09 1.25
C ASP A 427 -11.69 4.32 2.09
N ALA A 428 -12.93 4.43 2.59
CA ALA A 428 -13.37 5.50 3.49
C ALA A 428 -13.75 4.93 4.85
N ILE A 429 -13.35 5.60 5.94
CA ILE A 429 -13.74 5.22 7.30
C ILE A 429 -14.89 6.13 7.74
N THR A 430 -16.11 5.60 7.62
CA THR A 430 -17.36 6.35 7.74
C THR A 430 -18.26 5.83 8.86
N LEU A 431 -19.46 6.39 8.97
CA LEU A 431 -20.43 5.96 9.98
C LEU A 431 -20.87 4.50 9.73
N GLN A 432 -20.84 4.04 8.48
CA GLN A 432 -21.13 2.65 8.14
C GLN A 432 -20.11 1.68 8.77
N ASP A 433 -18.83 2.07 8.80
CA ASP A 433 -17.77 1.30 9.45
C ASP A 433 -17.88 1.36 10.97
N PHE A 434 -18.36 2.48 11.50
CA PHE A 434 -18.68 2.61 12.93
C PHE A 434 -19.82 1.69 13.34
N GLU A 435 -20.91 1.61 12.57
CA GLU A 435 -21.99 0.65 12.80
C GLU A 435 -21.47 -0.80 12.79
N ALA A 436 -20.54 -1.11 11.88
CA ALA A 436 -19.90 -2.42 11.85
C ALA A 436 -19.00 -2.66 13.06
N LEU A 437 -18.25 -1.66 13.52
CA LEU A 437 -17.47 -1.70 14.76
C LEU A 437 -18.37 -1.97 15.98
N LEU A 438 -19.49 -1.25 16.10
CA LEU A 438 -20.48 -1.44 17.15
C LEU A 438 -21.02 -2.87 17.15
N GLY A 439 -21.47 -3.37 15.99
CA GLY A 439 -21.94 -4.74 15.86
C GLY A 439 -20.90 -5.79 16.25
N CYS A 440 -19.62 -5.53 15.96
CA CYS A 440 -18.52 -6.39 16.38
C CYS A 440 -18.25 -6.33 17.90
N SER A 441 -18.48 -5.18 18.54
CA SER A 441 -18.32 -5.01 20.00
C SER A 441 -19.31 -5.81 20.84
N GLU A 442 -20.46 -6.17 20.27
CA GLU A 442 -21.48 -6.99 20.95
C GLU A 442 -21.17 -8.50 20.93
N ILE A 443 -20.13 -8.92 20.21
CA ILE A 443 -19.79 -10.34 20.06
C ILE A 443 -19.15 -10.87 21.34
N ASP A 444 -19.87 -11.74 22.06
CA ASP A 444 -19.35 -12.49 23.22
C ASP A 444 -18.52 -13.74 22.79
N ALA A 445 -17.51 -13.51 21.96
CA ALA A 445 -16.55 -14.52 21.51
C ALA A 445 -15.17 -13.88 21.25
N VAL A 446 -14.11 -14.68 21.38
CA VAL A 446 -12.76 -14.22 21.04
C VAL A 446 -12.67 -14.02 19.54
N ILE A 447 -12.40 -12.79 19.12
CA ILE A 447 -12.21 -12.43 17.71
C ILE A 447 -10.81 -12.87 17.28
N THR A 448 -10.74 -13.47 16.10
CA THR A 448 -9.49 -13.87 15.47
C THR A 448 -9.27 -13.09 14.17
N PRO A 449 -8.02 -13.05 13.64
CA PRO A 449 -7.75 -12.38 12.36
C PRO A 449 -8.46 -13.00 11.15
N ASP A 450 -9.00 -14.21 11.27
CA ASP A 450 -9.77 -14.86 10.21
C ASP A 450 -11.28 -14.56 10.30
N ASP A 451 -11.74 -13.93 11.40
CA ASP A 451 -13.14 -13.55 11.58
C ASP A 451 -13.44 -12.22 10.86
N ALA A 452 -14.70 -12.03 10.46
CA ALA A 452 -15.14 -10.79 9.79
C ALA A 452 -14.87 -9.52 10.63
N CYS A 453 -14.91 -9.64 11.97
CA CYS A 453 -14.60 -8.56 12.90
C CYS A 453 -13.10 -8.39 13.20
N GLY A 454 -12.23 -9.25 12.67
CA GLY A 454 -10.79 -9.19 12.92
C GLY A 454 -10.12 -7.91 12.41
N ILE A 455 -10.75 -7.21 11.45
CA ILE A 455 -10.31 -5.90 10.97
C ILE A 455 -10.63 -4.76 11.96
N SER A 456 -11.65 -4.93 12.81
CA SER A 456 -11.99 -4.02 13.89
C SER A 456 -11.09 -4.18 15.11
N ASP A 457 -10.53 -5.39 15.32
CA ASP A 457 -9.59 -5.68 16.42
C ASP A 457 -8.17 -5.29 16.00
N ILE A 458 -7.87 -4.00 16.02
CA ILE A 458 -6.60 -3.46 15.51
C ILE A 458 -5.42 -3.85 16.39
N ASN A 459 -5.67 -4.03 17.68
CA ASN A 459 -4.66 -4.39 18.67
C ASN A 459 -4.43 -5.92 18.75
N GLN A 460 -5.33 -6.70 18.15
CA GLN A 460 -5.34 -8.16 18.03
C GLN A 460 -5.37 -8.89 19.39
N ASP A 461 -6.09 -8.35 20.38
CA ASP A 461 -6.26 -8.96 21.70
C ASP A 461 -7.51 -9.85 21.84
N GLY A 462 -8.33 -9.89 20.78
CA GLY A 462 -9.51 -10.73 20.65
C GLY A 462 -10.81 -10.09 21.13
N LEU A 463 -10.81 -8.79 21.46
CA LEU A 463 -11.97 -8.01 21.86
C LEU A 463 -12.04 -6.73 21.03
N ILE A 464 -13.26 -6.19 20.83
CA ILE A 464 -13.43 -4.81 20.37
C ILE A 464 -13.77 -3.98 21.60
N ASP A 465 -12.85 -3.12 22.01
CA ASP A 465 -13.03 -2.27 23.18
C ASP A 465 -12.66 -0.79 22.92
N LEU A 466 -12.59 0.00 23.99
CA LEU A 466 -12.25 1.43 23.89
C LEU A 466 -10.87 1.70 23.27
N THR A 467 -9.98 0.71 23.26
CA THR A 467 -8.68 0.79 22.59
C THR A 467 -8.86 0.78 21.07
N ASP A 468 -9.72 -0.09 20.56
CA ASP A 468 -10.03 -0.15 19.12
C ASP A 468 -10.86 1.05 18.69
N LEU A 469 -11.84 1.45 19.50
CA LEU A 469 -12.59 2.69 19.28
C LEU A 469 -11.65 3.90 19.22
N GLY A 470 -10.73 4.04 20.17
CA GLY A 470 -9.76 5.13 20.17
C GLY A 470 -8.88 5.14 18.92
N SER A 471 -8.64 3.99 18.30
CA SER A 471 -7.94 3.88 17.01
C SER A 471 -8.86 4.21 15.84
N PHE A 472 -10.11 3.74 15.86
CA PHE A 472 -11.14 4.05 14.87
C PHE A 472 -11.37 5.56 14.77
N LEU A 473 -11.52 6.26 15.90
CA LEU A 473 -11.74 7.70 15.94
C LEU A 473 -10.56 8.51 15.38
N LEU A 474 -9.34 7.95 15.33
CA LEU A 474 -8.20 8.57 14.66
C LEU A 474 -8.24 8.41 13.13
N ALA A 475 -8.92 7.38 12.64
CA ALA A 475 -9.10 7.10 11.21
C ALA A 475 -10.39 7.68 10.62
N TYR A 476 -11.41 7.88 11.47
CA TYR A 476 -12.74 8.32 11.07
C TYR A 476 -12.73 9.64 10.31
N GLU A 477 -13.35 9.64 9.13
CA GLU A 477 -13.36 10.80 8.21
C GLU A 477 -14.60 11.69 8.39
N GLY A 478 -15.57 11.26 9.19
CA GLY A 478 -16.81 11.99 9.45
C GLY A 478 -16.71 13.04 10.55
N VAL A 479 -17.83 13.73 10.79
CA VAL A 479 -17.96 14.62 11.95
C VAL A 479 -18.25 13.74 13.17
N ASN A 480 -17.48 13.93 14.24
CA ASN A 480 -17.68 13.28 15.53
C ASN A 480 -17.69 14.36 16.62
N GLY A 481 -18.87 14.87 16.95
CA GLY A 481 -19.07 16.03 17.82
C GLY A 481 -18.91 15.71 19.31
N ASP A 482 -19.37 16.66 20.11
CA ASP A 482 -19.59 16.56 21.56
C ASP A 482 -20.82 17.44 21.81
N CYS A 483 -21.99 16.82 21.62
CA CYS A 483 -23.28 17.48 21.52
C CYS A 483 -23.75 18.08 22.85
N ASP A 484 -23.44 17.46 23.98
CA ASP A 484 -23.80 17.94 25.32
C ASP A 484 -22.68 18.77 25.99
N GLY A 485 -21.47 18.76 25.42
CA GLY A 485 -20.32 19.53 25.86
C GLY A 485 -19.65 18.97 27.11
N ASP A 486 -19.83 17.68 27.41
CA ASP A 486 -19.24 17.01 28.57
C ASP A 486 -17.78 16.59 28.36
N GLY A 487 -17.32 16.65 27.11
CA GLY A 487 -15.96 16.32 26.68
C GLY A 487 -15.78 14.87 26.19
N VAL A 488 -16.83 14.07 26.14
CA VAL A 488 -16.91 12.77 25.46
C VAL A 488 -17.49 13.00 24.07
N THR A 489 -16.94 12.31 23.06
CA THR A 489 -17.46 12.49 21.70
C THR A 489 -18.73 11.68 21.48
N ASP A 490 -19.61 12.15 20.60
CA ASP A 490 -20.89 11.52 20.26
C ASP A 490 -20.75 9.99 19.97
N LEU A 491 -19.78 9.62 19.11
CA LEU A 491 -19.52 8.21 18.79
C LEU A 491 -18.97 7.40 19.97
N GLU A 492 -18.28 8.04 20.91
CA GLU A 492 -17.80 7.38 22.14
C GLU A 492 -18.97 7.10 23.09
N GLU A 493 -19.93 8.01 23.22
CA GLU A 493 -21.14 7.77 24.00
C GLU A 493 -21.98 6.63 23.42
N ILE A 494 -22.17 6.63 22.09
CA ILE A 494 -22.92 5.56 21.40
C ILE A 494 -22.23 4.21 21.61
N PHE A 495 -20.90 4.14 21.47
CA PHE A 495 -20.14 2.92 21.75
C PHE A 495 -20.26 2.45 23.21
N LEU A 496 -20.42 3.38 24.16
CA LEU A 496 -20.65 3.09 25.57
C LEU A 496 -22.12 2.77 25.90
N GLY A 497 -23.01 2.83 24.92
CA GLY A 497 -24.41 2.40 25.01
C GLY A 497 -25.44 3.53 25.03
N ALA A 498 -25.09 4.76 24.62
CA ALA A 498 -26.08 5.78 24.30
C ALA A 498 -26.94 5.33 23.11
N THR A 499 -28.20 5.74 23.10
CA THR A 499 -29.14 5.38 22.03
C THR A 499 -28.90 6.30 20.83
N ASP A 500 -28.89 5.72 19.63
CA ASP A 500 -28.87 6.40 18.32
C ASP A 500 -29.86 5.65 17.42
N GLU A 501 -31.17 5.91 17.61
CA GLU A 501 -32.22 5.17 16.88
C GLU A 501 -32.27 5.53 15.38
N ASP A 502 -31.87 6.74 15.02
CA ASP A 502 -31.89 7.23 13.63
C ASP A 502 -30.58 6.95 12.87
N GLY A 503 -29.53 6.51 13.56
CA GLY A 503 -28.24 6.11 13.00
C GLY A 503 -27.49 7.29 12.42
N ASN A 504 -27.62 8.48 13.01
CA ASN A 504 -26.98 9.70 12.51
C ASN A 504 -25.60 9.96 13.14
N GLY A 505 -25.18 9.14 14.11
CA GLY A 505 -23.91 9.26 14.81
C GLY A 505 -23.91 10.31 15.94
N VAL A 506 -25.08 10.74 16.39
CA VAL A 506 -25.31 11.65 17.53
C VAL A 506 -26.31 10.98 18.48
N PRO A 507 -26.03 10.90 19.80
CA PRO A 507 -26.99 10.35 20.75
C PRO A 507 -28.37 11.02 20.67
N ASP A 508 -29.44 10.24 20.83
CA ASP A 508 -30.83 10.74 20.81
C ASP A 508 -31.07 11.77 21.94
N ASP A 509 -30.45 11.55 23.11
CA ASP A 509 -30.52 12.47 24.26
C ASP A 509 -29.83 13.83 23.98
N CYS A 510 -29.02 13.90 22.93
CA CYS A 510 -28.31 15.09 22.47
C CYS A 510 -29.06 15.90 21.41
N VAL A 511 -30.11 15.33 20.80
CA VAL A 511 -31.02 16.12 19.99
C VAL A 511 -31.81 16.99 20.95
N ALA A 512 -31.32 18.22 21.18
CA ALA A 512 -32.04 19.23 21.93
C ALA A 512 -33.44 19.33 21.32
N CYS A 513 -34.44 18.82 22.04
CA CYS A 513 -35.82 18.81 21.60
C CYS A 513 -36.47 20.12 22.07
N PRO A 514 -36.36 21.21 21.30
CA PRO A 514 -36.60 22.55 21.82
C PRO A 514 -38.11 22.69 21.92
N GLY A 515 -38.62 22.57 23.14
CA GLY A 515 -40.07 22.51 23.36
C GLY A 515 -40.55 21.23 24.03
N ASP A 516 -39.72 20.22 24.29
CA ASP A 516 -40.06 19.16 25.24
C ASP A 516 -39.65 19.62 26.64
N PHE A 517 -40.60 20.22 27.36
CA PHE A 517 -40.36 20.78 28.68
C PHE A 517 -40.58 19.77 29.80
N ASN A 518 -40.99 18.55 29.46
CA ASN A 518 -41.26 17.48 30.42
C ASN A 518 -40.39 16.24 30.22
N ASP A 519 -39.40 16.33 29.32
CA ASP A 519 -38.37 15.34 29.03
C ASP A 519 -38.95 13.96 28.73
N ASN A 520 -40.02 13.90 27.92
CA ASN A 520 -40.70 12.65 27.57
C ASN A 520 -40.43 12.16 26.14
N GLY A 521 -39.59 12.86 25.39
CA GLY A 521 -39.20 12.55 24.02
C GLY A 521 -40.24 12.96 22.96
N VAL A 522 -41.25 13.77 23.31
CA VAL A 522 -42.31 14.22 22.40
C VAL A 522 -42.77 15.63 22.73
N VAL A 523 -42.63 16.57 21.78
CA VAL A 523 -43.23 17.91 21.88
C VAL A 523 -44.72 17.82 21.55
N ASP A 524 -45.57 17.85 22.59
CA ASP A 524 -47.01 17.72 22.41
C ASP A 524 -47.86 18.71 23.25
N GLY A 525 -49.14 18.36 23.46
CA GLY A 525 -50.06 19.18 24.23
C GLY A 525 -49.66 19.34 25.70
N GLY A 526 -48.85 18.44 26.25
CA GLY A 526 -48.27 18.52 27.58
C GLY A 526 -47.31 19.71 27.69
N ASP A 527 -46.38 19.81 26.74
CA ASP A 527 -45.39 20.88 26.67
C ASP A 527 -46.00 22.23 26.35
N LEU A 528 -47.01 22.25 25.49
CA LEU A 528 -47.75 23.47 25.20
C LEU A 528 -48.42 24.00 26.47
N GLY A 529 -48.87 23.08 27.33
CA GLY A 529 -49.38 23.41 28.65
C GLY A 529 -48.33 24.10 29.52
N LEU A 530 -47.11 23.56 29.57
CA LEU A 530 -45.97 24.11 30.33
C LEU A 530 -45.56 25.49 29.81
N MET A 531 -45.47 25.65 28.49
CA MET A 531 -45.20 26.93 27.84
C MET A 531 -46.22 28.02 28.17
N LEU A 532 -47.50 27.66 28.15
CA LEU A 532 -48.58 28.61 28.48
C LEU A 532 -48.59 28.99 29.96
N VAL A 533 -48.07 28.13 30.84
CA VAL A 533 -47.88 28.45 32.28
C VAL A 533 -46.72 29.43 32.47
N ALA A 534 -45.64 29.28 31.70
CA ALA A 534 -44.47 30.16 31.74
C ALA A 534 -44.66 31.49 30.99
N TRP A 535 -45.82 31.70 30.34
CA TRP A 535 -46.07 32.84 29.46
C TRP A 535 -45.84 34.21 30.12
N GLY A 536 -44.96 35.02 29.53
CA GLY A 536 -44.57 36.33 30.03
C GLY A 536 -43.08 36.42 30.35
N THR A 537 -42.71 37.39 31.18
CA THR A 537 -41.30 37.67 31.50
C THR A 537 -40.73 36.56 32.36
N CYS A 538 -39.62 36.00 31.90
CA CYS A 538 -38.97 34.89 32.53
C CYS A 538 -37.45 35.01 32.35
N SER A 539 -36.75 35.30 33.44
CA SER A 539 -35.29 35.31 33.43
C SER A 539 -34.82 33.90 33.77
N GLU A 540 -34.42 33.14 32.77
CA GLU A 540 -33.89 31.76 32.86
C GLU A 540 -34.94 30.66 33.07
N CYS A 541 -35.93 30.54 32.17
CA CYS A 541 -36.73 29.32 32.07
C CYS A 541 -36.56 28.63 30.71
N PRO A 542 -36.71 27.29 30.67
CA PRO A 542 -36.54 26.51 29.46
C PRO A 542 -37.54 26.90 28.35
N GLU A 543 -38.69 27.48 28.71
CA GLU A 543 -39.74 27.89 27.77
C GLU A 543 -39.40 29.17 26.97
N ASP A 544 -38.33 29.91 27.33
CA ASP A 544 -37.81 31.06 26.56
C ASP A 544 -36.83 30.58 25.48
N LEU A 545 -37.36 29.92 24.46
CA LEU A 545 -36.58 29.24 23.42
C LEU A 545 -35.69 30.16 22.59
N ASN A 546 -35.98 31.48 22.53
CA ASN A 546 -35.15 32.45 21.82
C ASN A 546 -34.23 33.29 22.72
N GLY A 547 -34.35 33.16 24.04
CA GLY A 547 -33.49 33.80 25.04
C GLY A 547 -33.66 35.32 25.16
N ASP A 548 -34.81 35.89 24.77
CA ASP A 548 -35.08 37.34 24.88
C ASP A 548 -35.56 37.79 26.27
N GLY A 549 -35.72 36.83 27.19
CA GLY A 549 -36.22 37.03 28.55
C GLY A 549 -37.74 37.03 28.65
N ASN A 550 -38.48 36.68 27.60
CA ASN A 550 -39.94 36.59 27.61
C ASN A 550 -40.47 35.41 26.78
N VAL A 551 -41.16 34.48 27.44
CA VAL A 551 -41.93 33.42 26.79
C VAL A 551 -43.15 34.03 26.09
N ASN A 552 -43.13 34.06 24.76
CA ASN A 552 -44.18 34.69 23.97
C ASN A 552 -44.47 33.94 22.65
N GLY A 553 -45.16 34.62 21.72
CA GLY A 553 -45.56 34.03 20.44
C GLY A 553 -44.38 33.63 19.54
N ALA A 554 -43.20 34.23 19.73
CA ALA A 554 -41.98 33.83 19.03
C ALA A 554 -41.51 32.45 19.48
N ASP A 555 -41.47 32.21 20.80
CA ASP A 555 -41.10 30.93 21.39
C ASP A 555 -42.11 29.85 21.04
N LEU A 556 -43.42 30.16 21.10
CA LEU A 556 -44.45 29.23 20.66
C LEU A 556 -44.28 28.85 19.18
N GLY A 557 -43.82 29.80 18.35
CA GLY A 557 -43.47 29.54 16.96
C GLY A 557 -42.34 28.53 16.83
N LEU A 558 -41.29 28.65 17.65
CA LEU A 558 -40.16 27.70 17.68
C LEU A 558 -40.60 26.32 18.17
N MET A 559 -41.39 26.25 19.24
CA MET A 559 -41.94 25.01 19.77
C MET A 559 -42.80 24.25 18.73
N LEU A 560 -43.63 24.97 17.97
CA LEU A 560 -44.48 24.35 16.93
C LEU A 560 -43.68 23.82 15.74
N VAL A 561 -42.47 24.31 15.50
CA VAL A 561 -41.57 23.75 14.48
C VAL A 561 -41.04 22.38 14.93
N ALA A 562 -40.86 22.19 16.23
CA ALA A 562 -40.41 20.94 16.85
C ALA A 562 -41.58 19.98 17.20
N TRP A 563 -42.82 20.28 16.81
CA TRP A 563 -44.00 19.51 17.22
C TRP A 563 -44.00 18.07 16.69
N GLY A 564 -43.98 17.09 17.59
CA GLY A 564 -43.91 15.67 17.24
C GLY A 564 -42.99 14.90 18.18
N VAL A 565 -42.71 13.65 17.82
CA VAL A 565 -41.65 12.86 18.48
C VAL A 565 -40.33 13.57 18.21
N CYS A 566 -39.50 13.73 19.24
CA CYS A 566 -38.15 14.24 19.09
C CYS A 566 -37.38 13.30 18.14
N PRO A 567 -36.56 13.83 17.21
CA PRO A 567 -35.79 13.03 16.27
C PRO A 567 -34.94 11.98 16.99
#